data_AF-A0A943XFF3-F1
#
_entry.id   AF-A0A943XFF3-F1
#
_cell.length_a   1.000
_cell.length_b   1.000
_cell.length_c   1.000
_cell.angle_alpha   90.00
_cell.angle_beta   90.00
_cell.angle_gamma   90.00
#
_symmetry.space_group_name_H-M   'P 1'
#
loop_
_entity.id
_entity.type
_entity.pdbx_description
1 polymer ?
#
loop_
_entity_poly.entity_id
_entity_poly.type
_entity_poly.pdbx_seq_one_letter_code
_entity_poly.pdbx_strand_id
1 'polypeptide(L)'
;MKKILAALLTVATIITCAFAFTACDKKGGGATEKIKMVDVDLSSEQYAFIVKKEDSELLNTVNGILDAKATEIQAIMDKYLNATEDQLATFGSNNIKTSATDGANELVVATNIDFAPFEYYNGNKIAGIDIEIAQLIADEMGKTLVVEHMDFDAVVTSVQTKDIYDIGMAALTISADRAEMVNFTNPYFDTTQVVVVKADDNTFDACSDKDAMLQKLSSLSGAAAKCGGQAGTTGQQFVKGNEALGFDGFKNLDFNGYDSPALAVQSMLDGNISFIIVDKAVAQTLLKNVNK
;
A
#
# COMPACT_ATOMS: atom_id res chain seq x y z
N MET A 1 9.74 55.20 -37.88
CA MET A 1 10.60 54.51 -38.87
C MET A 1 11.04 53.18 -38.29
N LYS A 2 10.81 52.10 -39.06
CA LYS A 2 11.39 50.74 -39.01
C LYS A 2 11.18 49.88 -37.75
N LYS A 3 10.22 48.95 -37.93
CA LYS A 3 10.07 47.63 -37.31
C LYS A 3 11.39 46.83 -37.37
N ILE A 4 11.72 46.10 -36.31
CA ILE A 4 12.45 44.81 -36.40
C ILE A 4 11.82 43.85 -35.37
N LEU A 5 11.14 42.83 -35.90
CA LEU A 5 10.83 41.57 -35.22
C LEU A 5 12.13 40.81 -35.00
N ALA A 6 12.33 40.24 -33.81
CA ALA A 6 13.22 39.10 -33.61
C ALA A 6 12.49 38.08 -32.75
N ALA A 7 12.02 37.02 -33.41
CA ALA A 7 11.53 35.82 -32.77
C ALA A 7 12.73 35.06 -32.17
N LEU A 8 12.69 34.81 -30.86
CA LEU A 8 13.59 33.88 -30.19
C LEU A 8 12.80 32.62 -29.87
N LEU A 9 13.07 31.59 -30.67
CA LEU A 9 12.59 30.23 -30.51
C LEU A 9 13.69 29.44 -29.79
N THR A 10 13.27 28.48 -28.93
CA THR A 10 14.03 27.33 -28.39
C THR A 10 14.96 27.64 -27.19
N VAL A 11 15.06 26.83 -26.12
CA VAL A 11 14.66 25.45 -25.82
C VAL A 11 14.29 25.38 -24.33
N ALA A 12 13.10 24.89 -23.98
CA ALA A 12 12.82 24.39 -22.63
C ALA A 12 13.16 22.89 -22.63
N THR A 13 14.26 22.51 -21.99
CA THR A 13 14.63 21.11 -21.76
C THR A 13 13.67 20.51 -20.75
N ILE A 14 12.63 19.87 -21.26
CA ILE A 14 11.82 18.90 -20.54
C ILE A 14 12.69 17.66 -20.34
N ILE A 15 13.10 17.40 -19.10
CA ILE A 15 13.67 16.11 -18.71
C ILE A 15 12.50 15.13 -18.61
N THR A 16 12.13 14.55 -19.75
CA THR A 16 11.36 13.31 -19.79
C THR A 16 12.32 12.17 -19.54
N CYS A 17 12.30 11.60 -18.33
CA CYS A 17 12.83 10.27 -18.09
C CYS A 17 11.93 9.24 -18.79
N ALA A 18 12.06 9.13 -20.11
CA ALA A 18 11.49 8.05 -20.88
C ALA A 18 12.42 6.84 -20.74
N PHE A 19 12.01 5.85 -19.93
CA PHE A 19 12.59 4.52 -19.95
C PHE A 19 12.23 3.84 -21.28
N ALA A 20 13.02 4.08 -22.32
CA ALA A 20 12.99 3.28 -23.54
C ALA A 20 14.00 2.14 -23.39
N PHE A 21 13.53 0.97 -22.94
CA PHE A 21 14.29 -0.28 -23.09
C PHE A 21 14.21 -0.72 -24.56
N THR A 22 15.26 -0.42 -25.33
CA THR A 22 15.49 -1.10 -26.62
C THR A 22 15.79 -2.57 -26.37
N ALA A 23 14.88 -3.42 -26.81
CA ALA A 23 15.06 -4.86 -26.93
C ALA A 23 16.23 -5.18 -27.89
N CYS A 24 17.15 -6.02 -27.43
CA CYS A 24 17.98 -6.85 -28.29
C CYS A 24 17.99 -8.26 -27.70
N ASP A 25 17.36 -9.17 -28.44
CA ASP A 25 17.28 -10.60 -28.20
C ASP A 25 18.62 -11.25 -27.84
N LYS A 26 18.65 -11.91 -26.68
CA LYS A 26 19.37 -13.18 -26.52
C LYS A 26 18.43 -14.20 -25.88
N LYS A 27 17.97 -15.14 -26.70
CA LYS A 27 17.31 -16.38 -26.24
C LYS A 27 18.24 -17.18 -25.34
N GLY A 28 17.76 -17.50 -24.13
CA GLY A 28 18.29 -18.55 -23.26
C GLY A 28 18.59 -18.11 -21.82
N GLY A 29 17.58 -18.17 -20.94
CA GLY A 29 17.73 -18.05 -19.49
C GLY A 29 16.35 -17.97 -18.84
N GLY A 30 15.97 -18.93 -18.00
CA GLY A 30 14.71 -18.87 -17.25
C GLY A 30 14.65 -17.59 -16.42
N ALA A 31 13.47 -16.97 -16.31
CA ALA A 31 13.27 -15.81 -15.45
C ALA A 31 13.84 -16.14 -14.06
N THR A 32 14.90 -15.43 -13.68
CA THR A 32 15.52 -15.62 -12.37
C THR A 32 14.70 -14.75 -11.43
N GLU A 33 13.92 -15.39 -10.55
CA GLU A 33 13.23 -14.69 -9.48
C GLU A 33 14.23 -13.78 -8.76
N LYS A 34 13.84 -12.54 -8.49
CA LYS A 34 14.69 -11.55 -7.81
C LYS A 34 14.39 -11.52 -6.31
N ILE A 35 13.14 -11.76 -5.94
CA ILE A 35 12.67 -11.82 -4.56
C ILE A 35 11.81 -13.06 -4.34
N LYS A 36 11.74 -13.52 -3.09
CA LYS A 36 10.81 -14.57 -2.64
C LYS A 36 10.17 -14.17 -1.31
N MET A 37 8.94 -14.65 -1.11
CA MET A 37 8.21 -14.51 0.14
C MET A 37 8.46 -15.76 1.00
N VAL A 38 8.71 -15.57 2.29
CA VAL A 38 8.68 -16.66 3.26
C VAL A 38 7.22 -16.87 3.65
N ASP A 39 6.63 -17.98 3.21
CA ASP A 39 5.19 -18.27 3.40
C ASP A 39 4.90 -18.76 4.82
N VAL A 40 5.12 -17.87 5.78
CA VAL A 40 4.81 -18.04 7.20
C VAL A 40 4.11 -16.78 7.69
N ASP A 41 2.87 -16.95 8.14
CA ASP A 41 2.06 -15.87 8.68
C ASP A 41 2.58 -15.43 10.06
N LEU A 42 2.89 -14.15 10.23
CA LEU A 42 3.51 -13.61 11.47
C LEU A 42 2.50 -12.96 12.41
N SER A 43 1.32 -12.59 11.90
CA SER A 43 0.25 -11.92 12.64
C SER A 43 -1.13 -12.45 12.19
N SER A 44 -2.17 -11.97 12.85
CA SER A 44 -3.56 -12.08 12.40
C SER A 44 -4.16 -10.70 12.57
N GLU A 45 -4.52 -10.08 11.47
CA GLU A 45 -4.87 -8.67 11.38
C GLU A 45 -6.09 -8.51 10.46
N GLN A 46 -6.84 -7.42 10.62
CA GLN A 46 -7.97 -7.09 9.76
C GLN A 46 -7.88 -5.64 9.32
N TYR A 47 -8.23 -5.36 8.07
CA TYR A 47 -8.38 -4.00 7.57
C TYR A 47 -9.82 -3.52 7.71
N ALA A 48 -9.95 -2.23 8.03
CA ALA A 48 -11.19 -1.48 7.98
C ALA A 48 -10.92 -0.05 7.52
N PHE A 49 -11.96 0.63 7.06
CA PHE A 49 -11.91 2.05 6.77
C PHE A 49 -12.10 2.85 8.06
N ILE A 50 -11.63 4.09 8.06
CA ILE A 50 -11.71 4.96 9.24
C ILE A 50 -12.55 6.19 8.95
N VAL A 51 -13.33 6.60 9.94
CA VAL A 51 -14.05 7.88 9.94
C VAL A 51 -13.79 8.59 11.26
N LYS A 52 -14.14 9.88 11.33
CA LYS A 52 -14.02 10.67 12.56
C LYS A 52 -14.78 10.05 13.72
N LYS A 53 -14.30 10.32 14.95
CA LYS A 53 -14.89 9.79 16.19
C LYS A 53 -16.34 10.23 16.38
N GLU A 54 -16.62 11.47 16.01
CA GLU A 54 -17.91 12.13 16.13
C GLU A 54 -18.88 11.81 14.98
N ASP A 55 -18.38 11.32 13.84
CA ASP A 55 -19.19 11.08 12.64
C ASP A 55 -19.83 9.68 12.63
N SER A 56 -20.72 9.46 13.59
CA SER A 56 -21.49 8.21 13.68
C SER A 56 -22.47 8.02 12.52
N GLU A 57 -22.87 9.09 11.83
CA GLU A 57 -23.81 9.01 10.71
C GLU A 57 -23.12 8.45 9.47
N LEU A 58 -21.94 8.97 9.13
CA LEU A 58 -21.12 8.42 8.05
C LEU A 58 -20.70 6.98 8.37
N LEU A 59 -20.28 6.69 9.61
CA LEU A 59 -19.94 5.34 10.03
C LEU A 59 -21.07 4.34 9.76
N ASN A 60 -22.28 4.66 10.20
CA ASN A 60 -23.44 3.78 10.02
C ASN A 60 -23.84 3.65 8.55
N THR A 61 -23.75 4.74 7.79
CA THR A 61 -24.02 4.74 6.35
C THR A 61 -23.04 3.83 5.61
N VAL A 62 -21.74 3.99 5.86
CA VAL A 62 -20.69 3.18 5.22
C VAL A 62 -20.85 1.72 5.62
N ASN A 63 -21.02 1.40 6.91
CA ASN A 63 -21.25 0.02 7.34
C ASN A 63 -22.48 -0.61 6.67
N GLY A 64 -23.59 0.14 6.55
CA GLY A 64 -24.77 -0.32 5.84
C GLY A 64 -24.51 -0.62 4.36
N ILE A 65 -23.67 0.18 3.69
CA ILE A 65 -23.26 -0.06 2.31
C ILE A 65 -22.34 -1.29 2.22
N LEU A 66 -21.35 -1.43 3.11
CA LEU A 66 -20.45 -2.59 3.13
C LEU A 66 -21.23 -3.90 3.29
N ASP A 67 -22.20 -3.92 4.21
CA ASP A 67 -23.04 -5.08 4.46
C ASP A 67 -23.96 -5.38 3.26
N ALA A 68 -24.58 -4.34 2.67
CA ALA A 68 -25.49 -4.50 1.54
C ALA A 68 -24.79 -4.89 0.22
N LYS A 69 -23.52 -4.51 0.07
CA LYS A 69 -22.70 -4.73 -1.14
C LYS A 69 -21.59 -5.76 -0.94
N ALA A 70 -21.70 -6.61 0.07
CA ALA A 70 -20.67 -7.59 0.40
C ALA A 70 -20.29 -8.49 -0.79
N THR A 71 -21.25 -8.82 -1.68
CA THR A 71 -20.98 -9.65 -2.86
C THR A 71 -20.14 -8.90 -3.90
N GLU A 72 -20.47 -7.64 -4.17
CA GLU A 72 -19.74 -6.76 -5.09
C GLU A 72 -18.33 -6.45 -4.56
N ILE A 73 -18.21 -6.19 -3.25
CA ILE A 73 -16.91 -5.97 -2.58
C ILE A 73 -16.05 -7.23 -2.67
N GLN A 74 -16.61 -8.41 -2.44
CA GLN A 74 -15.89 -9.67 -2.64
C GLN A 74 -15.41 -9.83 -4.09
N ALA A 75 -16.26 -9.49 -5.07
CA ALA A 75 -15.87 -9.55 -6.48
C ALA A 75 -14.73 -8.56 -6.82
N ILE A 76 -14.71 -7.37 -6.20
CA ILE A 76 -13.60 -6.42 -6.31
C ILE A 76 -12.32 -7.05 -5.74
N MET A 77 -12.38 -7.60 -4.52
CA MET A 77 -11.21 -8.25 -3.91
C MET A 77 -10.68 -9.41 -4.77
N ASP A 78 -11.57 -10.31 -5.21
CA ASP A 78 -11.20 -11.45 -6.04
C ASP A 78 -10.55 -11.02 -7.37
N LYS A 79 -11.07 -9.94 -7.98
CA LYS A 79 -10.52 -9.37 -9.21
C LYS A 79 -9.05 -8.97 -9.04
N TYR A 80 -8.70 -8.29 -7.94
CA TYR A 80 -7.34 -7.79 -7.73
C TYR A 80 -6.38 -8.85 -7.18
N LEU A 81 -6.82 -9.66 -6.22
CA LEU A 81 -5.96 -10.69 -5.59
C LEU A 81 -5.57 -11.79 -6.58
N ASN A 82 -6.50 -12.17 -7.46
CA ASN A 82 -6.28 -13.20 -8.49
C ASN A 82 -5.73 -12.64 -9.81
N ALA A 83 -5.59 -11.31 -9.94
CA ALA A 83 -5.07 -10.71 -11.16
C ALA A 83 -3.63 -11.16 -11.44
N THR A 84 -3.35 -11.44 -12.70
CA THR A 84 -1.97 -11.48 -13.20
C THR A 84 -1.38 -10.07 -13.20
N GLU A 85 -0.06 -10.01 -13.28
CA GLU A 85 0.66 -8.74 -13.47
C GLU A 85 0.15 -7.94 -14.69
N ASP A 86 -0.05 -8.60 -15.84
CA ASP A 86 -0.60 -7.99 -17.06
C ASP A 86 -1.99 -7.38 -16.81
N GLN A 87 -2.83 -8.05 -16.01
CA GLN A 87 -4.16 -7.54 -15.68
C GLN A 87 -4.07 -6.33 -14.75
N LEU A 88 -3.24 -6.40 -13.69
CA LEU A 88 -3.02 -5.28 -12.76
C LEU A 88 -2.57 -4.01 -13.51
N ALA A 89 -1.73 -4.17 -14.55
CA ALA A 89 -1.26 -3.09 -15.41
C ALA A 89 -2.34 -2.46 -16.31
N THR A 90 -3.55 -3.03 -16.39
CA THR A 90 -4.67 -2.47 -17.17
C THR A 90 -5.72 -1.76 -16.32
N PHE A 91 -5.79 -2.08 -15.02
CA PHE A 91 -6.82 -1.60 -14.10
C PHE A 91 -6.71 -0.10 -13.77
N GLY A 92 -7.76 0.43 -13.14
CA GLY A 92 -7.84 1.82 -12.68
C GLY A 92 -8.66 2.76 -13.58
N SER A 93 -8.90 3.94 -13.04
CA SER A 93 -9.69 5.01 -13.65
C SER A 93 -8.87 6.29 -13.78
N ASN A 94 -9.06 7.00 -14.90
CA ASN A 94 -8.52 8.35 -15.13
C ASN A 94 -9.51 9.46 -14.71
N ASN A 95 -10.71 9.08 -14.25
CA ASN A 95 -11.79 10.03 -13.96
C ASN A 95 -11.94 10.29 -12.45
N ILE A 96 -11.01 9.82 -11.63
CA ILE A 96 -11.00 10.06 -10.18
C ILE A 96 -10.45 11.47 -9.94
N LYS A 97 -11.20 12.26 -9.18
CA LYS A 97 -10.77 13.60 -8.78
C LYS A 97 -9.74 13.50 -7.66
N THR A 98 -8.72 14.35 -7.67
CA THR A 98 -7.59 14.29 -6.72
C THR A 98 -7.45 15.50 -5.81
N SER A 99 -8.48 16.35 -5.77
CA SER A 99 -8.53 17.51 -4.89
C SER A 99 -9.99 17.90 -4.64
N ALA A 100 -10.37 18.13 -3.39
CA ALA A 100 -11.72 18.58 -3.07
C ALA A 100 -12.00 20.00 -3.61
N THR A 101 -13.22 20.25 -4.09
CA THR A 101 -13.67 21.61 -4.47
C THR A 101 -15.10 21.91 -4.04
N ASP A 102 -15.88 20.90 -3.68
CA ASP A 102 -17.26 21.02 -3.23
C ASP A 102 -17.58 19.88 -2.25
N GLY A 103 -17.10 20.02 -1.00
CA GLY A 103 -17.19 18.96 0.01
C GLY A 103 -18.61 18.46 0.30
N ALA A 104 -19.65 19.25 0.04
CA ALA A 104 -21.04 18.82 0.26
C ALA A 104 -21.48 17.70 -0.70
N ASN A 105 -20.97 17.71 -1.94
CA ASN A 105 -21.33 16.75 -3.00
C ASN A 105 -20.21 15.72 -3.25
N GLU A 106 -19.17 15.73 -2.42
CA GLU A 106 -17.97 14.92 -2.57
C GLU A 106 -17.84 13.92 -1.43
N LEU A 107 -17.28 12.75 -1.73
CA LEU A 107 -16.71 11.84 -0.74
C LEU A 107 -15.20 11.98 -0.84
N VAL A 108 -14.58 12.65 0.12
CA VAL A 108 -13.15 12.94 0.12
C VAL A 108 -12.41 11.89 0.94
N VAL A 109 -11.67 11.04 0.23
CA VAL A 109 -10.90 9.93 0.76
C VAL A 109 -9.45 10.35 1.01
N ALA A 110 -8.99 10.22 2.25
CA ALA A 110 -7.58 10.27 2.60
C ALA A 110 -6.95 8.88 2.40
N THR A 111 -5.87 8.79 1.62
CA THR A 111 -5.21 7.50 1.34
C THR A 111 -3.72 7.64 1.02
N ASN A 112 -2.99 6.52 0.96
CA ASN A 112 -1.61 6.45 0.49
C ASN A 112 -1.52 5.62 -0.80
N ILE A 113 -1.57 6.28 -1.96
CA ILE A 113 -1.65 5.64 -3.30
C ILE A 113 -0.30 5.01 -3.74
N ASP A 114 0.30 4.13 -2.93
CA ASP A 114 1.53 3.37 -3.25
C ASP A 114 1.54 1.98 -2.57
N PHE A 115 0.35 1.40 -2.36
CA PHE A 115 0.11 0.17 -1.61
C PHE A 115 -0.69 -0.87 -2.43
N ALA A 116 -0.13 -1.28 -3.58
CA ALA A 116 -0.77 -2.28 -4.43
C ALA A 116 -0.92 -3.64 -3.70
N PRO A 117 -2.09 -4.30 -3.78
CA PRO A 117 -3.16 -4.07 -4.74
C PRO A 117 -4.34 -3.21 -4.21
N PHE A 118 -4.20 -2.57 -3.05
CA PHE A 118 -5.30 -1.85 -2.39
C PHE A 118 -5.49 -0.43 -2.93
N GLU A 119 -4.39 0.31 -3.08
CA GLU A 119 -4.40 1.64 -3.68
C GLU A 119 -3.05 1.89 -4.37
N TYR A 120 -3.08 2.19 -5.67
CA TYR A 120 -1.86 2.42 -6.42
C TYR A 120 -2.08 3.22 -7.70
N TYR A 121 -1.04 3.92 -8.12
CA TYR A 121 -1.01 4.54 -9.43
C TYR A 121 -0.73 3.50 -10.51
N ASN A 122 -1.53 3.52 -11.57
CA ASN A 122 -1.28 2.78 -12.80
C ASN A 122 -1.13 3.76 -13.97
N GLY A 123 0.09 4.26 -14.18
CA GLY A 123 0.33 5.41 -15.04
C GLY A 123 -0.42 6.63 -14.50
N ASN A 124 -1.34 7.19 -15.30
CA ASN A 124 -2.18 8.33 -14.89
C ASN A 124 -3.50 7.90 -14.21
N LYS A 125 -3.74 6.59 -14.09
CA LYS A 125 -4.93 6.04 -13.43
C LYS A 125 -4.67 5.85 -11.95
N ILE A 126 -5.72 5.94 -11.15
CA ILE A 126 -5.75 5.44 -9.78
C ILE A 126 -6.53 4.12 -9.78
N ALA A 127 -5.96 3.09 -9.16
CA ALA A 127 -6.47 1.72 -9.15
C ALA A 127 -6.36 1.11 -7.75
N GLY A 128 -7.08 0.01 -7.54
CA GLY A 128 -6.95 -0.81 -6.33
C GLY A 128 -8.28 -1.19 -5.70
N ILE A 129 -8.21 -2.13 -4.76
CA ILE A 129 -9.35 -2.63 -3.98
C ILE A 129 -10.03 -1.49 -3.23
N ASP A 130 -9.30 -0.72 -2.44
CA ASP A 130 -9.83 0.37 -1.62
C ASP A 130 -10.43 1.46 -2.53
N ILE A 131 -9.83 1.72 -3.68
CA ILE A 131 -10.29 2.71 -4.66
C ILE A 131 -11.62 2.30 -5.30
N GLU A 132 -11.78 1.03 -5.70
CA GLU A 132 -13.05 0.56 -6.28
C GLU A 132 -14.15 0.44 -5.24
N ILE A 133 -13.82 0.11 -3.99
CA ILE A 133 -14.77 0.16 -2.87
C ILE A 133 -15.16 1.62 -2.57
N ALA A 134 -14.21 2.57 -2.60
CA ALA A 134 -14.49 3.98 -2.40
C ALA A 134 -15.43 4.54 -3.47
N GLN A 135 -15.22 4.15 -4.73
CA GLN A 135 -16.11 4.53 -5.83
C GLN A 135 -17.51 3.96 -5.63
N LEU A 136 -17.62 2.69 -5.23
CA LEU A 136 -18.90 2.05 -4.94
C LEU A 136 -19.65 2.77 -3.79
N ILE A 137 -18.94 3.14 -2.72
CA ILE A 137 -19.52 3.90 -1.61
C ILE A 137 -19.99 5.27 -2.09
N ALA A 138 -19.17 5.99 -2.85
CA ALA A 138 -19.53 7.30 -3.39
C ALA A 138 -20.79 7.22 -4.27
N ASP A 139 -20.90 6.21 -5.13
CA ASP A 139 -22.04 6.00 -6.02
C ASP A 139 -23.34 5.74 -5.22
N GLU A 140 -23.28 4.89 -4.18
CA GLU A 140 -24.44 4.62 -3.31
C GLU A 140 -24.86 5.84 -2.48
N MET A 141 -23.91 6.73 -2.16
CA MET A 141 -24.19 8.02 -1.49
C MET A 141 -24.63 9.12 -2.48
N GLY A 142 -24.57 8.88 -3.79
CA GLY A 142 -24.83 9.90 -4.81
C GLY A 142 -23.79 11.03 -4.82
N LYS A 143 -22.56 10.75 -4.38
CA LYS A 143 -21.45 11.70 -4.27
C LYS A 143 -20.40 11.49 -5.36
N THR A 144 -19.62 12.53 -5.64
CA THR A 144 -18.42 12.42 -6.47
C THR A 144 -17.24 11.93 -5.63
N LEU A 145 -16.55 10.88 -6.07
CA LEU A 145 -15.33 10.41 -5.41
C LEU A 145 -14.17 11.40 -5.61
N VAL A 146 -13.52 11.76 -4.50
CA VAL A 146 -12.24 12.48 -4.47
C VAL A 146 -11.23 11.65 -3.69
N VAL A 147 -10.06 11.41 -4.26
CA VAL A 147 -8.98 10.63 -3.63
C VAL A 147 -7.76 11.52 -3.44
N GLU A 148 -7.40 11.82 -2.20
CA GLU A 148 -6.22 12.62 -1.86
C GLU A 148 -5.11 11.72 -1.32
N HIS A 149 -4.00 11.69 -2.06
CA HIS A 149 -2.77 10.99 -1.69
C HIS A 149 -2.03 11.75 -0.57
N MET A 150 -1.54 11.01 0.41
CA MET A 150 -0.64 11.47 1.46
C MET A 150 0.25 10.34 1.96
N ASP A 151 1.22 10.65 2.82
CA ASP A 151 2.02 9.66 3.53
C ASP A 151 1.12 8.79 4.43
N PHE A 152 1.40 7.48 4.50
CA PHE A 152 0.55 6.53 5.23
C PHE A 152 0.37 6.91 6.71
N ASP A 153 1.43 7.37 7.37
CA ASP A 153 1.38 7.78 8.78
C ASP A 153 0.52 9.04 9.03
N ALA A 154 0.28 9.84 7.98
CA ALA A 154 -0.54 11.04 8.05
C ALA A 154 -2.05 10.74 7.89
N VAL A 155 -2.45 9.56 7.41
CA VAL A 155 -3.85 9.24 7.08
C VAL A 155 -4.75 9.34 8.32
N VAL A 156 -4.40 8.62 9.40
CA VAL A 156 -5.23 8.57 10.61
C VAL A 156 -5.39 9.95 11.26
N THR A 157 -4.29 10.68 11.42
CA THR A 157 -4.32 12.04 11.98
C THR A 157 -5.05 13.02 11.06
N SER A 158 -4.93 12.88 9.74
CA SER A 158 -5.62 13.75 8.80
C SER A 158 -7.14 13.56 8.86
N VAL A 159 -7.62 12.30 8.88
CA VAL A 159 -9.05 12.01 9.08
C VAL A 159 -9.53 12.54 10.42
N GLN A 160 -8.78 12.34 11.49
CA GLN A 160 -9.16 12.83 12.82
C GLN A 160 -9.28 14.36 12.88
N THR A 161 -8.34 15.10 12.28
CA THR A 161 -8.12 16.52 12.62
C THR A 161 -8.54 17.52 11.54
N LYS A 162 -8.75 17.08 10.30
CA LYS A 162 -9.04 17.98 9.18
C LYS A 162 -10.47 17.81 8.69
N ASP A 163 -11.16 18.92 8.48
CA ASP A 163 -12.56 18.94 8.02
C ASP A 163 -12.74 18.58 6.56
N ILE A 164 -11.66 18.58 5.77
CA ILE A 164 -11.71 18.23 4.35
C ILE A 164 -11.84 16.73 4.10
N TYR A 165 -11.44 15.87 5.04
CA TYR A 165 -11.42 14.41 4.85
C TYR A 165 -12.62 13.77 5.54
N ASP A 166 -13.44 13.06 4.76
CA ASP A 166 -14.61 12.33 5.25
C ASP A 166 -14.21 10.95 5.79
N ILE A 167 -13.37 10.24 5.03
CA ILE A 167 -13.03 8.83 5.28
C ILE A 167 -11.56 8.55 4.94
N GLY A 168 -10.92 7.66 5.70
CA GLY A 168 -9.61 7.10 5.37
C GLY A 168 -9.76 5.68 4.85
N MET A 169 -9.19 5.42 3.66
CA MET A 169 -9.22 4.11 3.00
C MET A 169 -7.83 3.82 2.45
N ALA A 170 -7.01 3.13 3.26
CA ALA A 170 -5.60 2.90 2.97
C ALA A 170 -5.14 1.56 3.57
N ALA A 171 -5.92 0.48 3.38
CA ALA A 171 -5.61 -0.83 3.94
C ALA A 171 -5.23 -0.80 5.44
N LEU A 172 -6.01 -0.09 6.24
CA LEU A 172 -5.65 0.24 7.62
C LEU A 172 -5.96 -0.92 8.56
N THR A 173 -4.92 -1.51 9.15
CA THR A 173 -5.08 -2.48 10.24
C THR A 173 -5.82 -1.89 11.44
N ILE A 174 -6.87 -2.58 11.88
CA ILE A 174 -7.60 -2.30 13.12
C ILE A 174 -6.67 -2.49 14.31
N SER A 175 -6.58 -1.47 15.15
CA SER A 175 -5.76 -1.48 16.36
C SER A 175 -6.34 -0.55 17.42
N ALA A 176 -6.11 -0.87 18.70
CA ALA A 176 -6.70 -0.13 19.81
C ALA A 176 -6.20 1.32 19.87
N ASP A 177 -4.92 1.56 19.62
CA ASP A 177 -4.29 2.88 19.57
C ASP A 177 -4.87 3.76 18.45
N ARG A 178 -5.07 3.22 17.24
CA ARG A 178 -5.78 3.93 16.17
C ARG A 178 -7.25 4.18 16.53
N ALA A 179 -7.89 3.21 17.19
CA ALA A 179 -9.28 3.33 17.61
C ALA A 179 -9.50 4.36 18.73
N GLU A 180 -8.46 4.88 19.38
CA GLU A 180 -8.56 6.04 20.26
C GLU A 180 -8.80 7.34 19.46
N MET A 181 -8.28 7.41 18.24
CA MET A 181 -8.32 8.62 17.40
C MET A 181 -9.51 8.66 16.43
N VAL A 182 -9.91 7.50 15.91
CA VAL A 182 -10.92 7.36 14.84
C VAL A 182 -11.88 6.21 15.14
N ASN A 183 -12.99 6.13 14.40
CA ASN A 183 -13.85 4.96 14.40
C ASN A 183 -13.53 4.11 13.17
N PHE A 184 -13.42 2.80 13.37
CA PHE A 184 -13.31 1.83 12.29
C PHE A 184 -14.70 1.40 11.80
N THR A 185 -14.84 1.19 10.50
CA THR A 185 -15.97 0.48 9.90
C THR A 185 -15.94 -1.01 10.28
N ASN A 186 -16.93 -1.76 9.82
CA ASN A 186 -16.83 -3.22 9.75
C ASN A 186 -15.57 -3.61 8.95
N PRO A 187 -14.85 -4.67 9.37
CA PRO A 187 -13.69 -5.15 8.63
C PRO A 187 -14.09 -5.67 7.26
N TYR A 188 -13.22 -5.48 6.26
CA TYR A 188 -13.46 -5.94 4.89
C TYR A 188 -12.40 -6.92 4.38
N PHE A 189 -11.25 -7.04 5.06
CA PHE A 189 -10.14 -7.87 4.60
C PHE A 189 -9.33 -8.44 5.78
N ASP A 190 -9.03 -9.74 5.74
CA ASP A 190 -8.12 -10.39 6.69
C ASP A 190 -6.69 -10.39 6.13
N THR A 191 -5.70 -10.05 6.96
CA THR A 191 -4.29 -9.97 6.54
C THR A 191 -3.33 -10.53 7.59
N THR A 192 -2.07 -10.63 7.19
CA THR A 192 -0.94 -11.03 8.04
C THR A 192 0.35 -10.42 7.51
N GLN A 193 1.29 -10.15 8.41
CA GLN A 193 2.66 -9.79 8.04
C GLN A 193 3.43 -11.03 7.58
N VAL A 194 4.26 -10.85 6.57
CA VAL A 194 5.21 -11.85 6.06
C VAL A 194 6.59 -11.23 5.87
N VAL A 195 7.60 -12.07 5.74
CA VAL A 195 8.96 -11.66 5.35
C VAL A 195 9.15 -11.86 3.86
N VAL A 196 9.75 -10.87 3.19
CA VAL A 196 10.21 -10.96 1.81
C VAL A 196 11.73 -10.76 1.78
N VAL A 197 12.42 -11.62 1.04
CA VAL A 197 13.88 -11.64 0.89
C VAL A 197 14.27 -11.68 -0.59
N LYS A 198 15.57 -11.52 -0.88
CA LYS A 198 16.11 -11.87 -2.20
C LYS A 198 15.90 -13.35 -2.50
N ALA A 199 15.70 -13.69 -3.77
CA ALA A 199 15.40 -15.07 -4.16
C ALA A 199 16.53 -16.06 -3.79
N ASP A 200 17.78 -15.61 -3.82
CA ASP A 200 18.96 -16.40 -3.47
C ASP A 200 19.30 -16.40 -1.96
N ASP A 201 18.52 -15.69 -1.14
CA ASP A 201 18.70 -15.64 0.31
C ASP A 201 18.05 -16.85 1.00
N ASN A 202 18.85 -17.68 1.65
CA ASN A 202 18.40 -18.90 2.33
C ASN A 202 18.28 -18.74 3.85
N THR A 203 18.32 -17.51 4.37
CA THR A 203 18.34 -17.19 5.80
C THR A 203 17.16 -17.79 6.55
N PHE A 204 15.99 -17.82 5.92
CA PHE A 204 14.73 -18.24 6.52
C PHE A 204 14.20 -19.59 6.01
N ASP A 205 14.94 -20.30 5.14
CA ASP A 205 14.45 -21.54 4.49
C ASP A 205 14.06 -22.66 5.49
N ALA A 206 14.68 -22.67 6.67
CA ALA A 206 14.38 -23.64 7.73
C ALA A 206 13.20 -23.22 8.64
N CYS A 207 12.59 -22.06 8.41
CA CYS A 207 11.47 -21.57 9.21
C CYS A 207 10.16 -22.08 8.61
N SER A 208 9.55 -23.08 9.25
CA SER A 208 8.29 -23.71 8.81
C SER A 208 7.05 -23.16 9.49
N ASP A 209 7.21 -22.35 10.54
CA ASP A 209 6.14 -21.81 11.35
C ASP A 209 6.56 -20.49 12.01
N LYS A 210 5.58 -19.83 12.63
CA LYS A 210 5.74 -18.53 13.28
C LYS A 210 6.81 -18.57 14.38
N ASP A 211 6.85 -19.60 15.21
CA ASP A 211 7.81 -19.69 16.31
C ASP A 211 9.25 -19.79 15.79
N ALA A 212 9.48 -20.58 14.74
CA ALA A 212 10.76 -20.67 14.06
C ALA A 212 11.17 -19.32 13.44
N MET A 213 10.21 -18.61 12.83
CA MET A 213 10.45 -17.25 12.31
C MET A 213 10.84 -16.27 13.42
N LEU A 214 10.11 -16.23 14.53
CA LEU A 214 10.40 -15.33 15.66
C LEU A 214 11.78 -15.63 16.28
N GLN A 215 12.12 -16.91 16.46
CA GLN A 215 13.44 -17.33 16.93
C GLN A 215 14.54 -16.91 15.94
N LYS A 216 14.31 -17.11 14.64
CA LYS A 216 15.26 -16.73 13.61
C LYS A 216 15.50 -15.23 13.60
N LEU A 217 14.44 -14.42 13.55
CA LEU A 217 14.50 -12.96 13.60
C LEU A 217 15.26 -12.46 14.84
N SER A 218 15.00 -13.06 16.00
CA SER A 218 15.69 -12.73 17.27
C SER A 218 17.19 -13.08 17.27
N SER A 219 17.62 -14.02 16.42
CA SER A 219 19.01 -14.44 16.31
C SER A 219 19.85 -13.59 15.35
N LEU A 220 19.21 -12.78 14.51
CA LEU A 220 19.90 -11.99 13.49
C LEU A 220 20.78 -10.91 14.14
N SER A 221 21.89 -10.60 13.50
CA SER A 221 22.81 -9.54 13.93
C SER A 221 23.56 -8.93 12.74
N GLY A 222 24.17 -7.76 12.95
CA GLY A 222 24.96 -7.08 11.93
C GLY A 222 24.14 -6.77 10.66
N ALA A 223 24.73 -6.98 9.48
CA ALA A 223 24.06 -6.72 8.21
C ALA A 223 22.77 -7.53 8.03
N ALA A 224 22.74 -8.78 8.51
CA ALA A 224 21.57 -9.65 8.42
C ALA A 224 20.38 -9.15 9.25
N ALA A 225 20.63 -8.33 10.28
CA ALA A 225 19.59 -7.72 11.10
C ALA A 225 18.99 -6.43 10.52
N LYS A 226 19.55 -5.90 9.42
CA LYS A 226 18.98 -4.74 8.74
C LYS A 226 17.73 -5.15 7.99
N CYS A 227 16.61 -4.56 8.33
CA CYS A 227 15.33 -4.82 7.68
C CYS A 227 14.62 -3.51 7.31
N GLY A 228 13.47 -3.63 6.67
CA GLY A 228 12.65 -2.48 6.36
C GLY A 228 11.23 -2.81 5.98
N GLY A 229 10.50 -1.78 5.60
CA GLY A 229 9.10 -1.84 5.22
C GLY A 229 8.57 -0.42 5.08
N GLN A 230 7.31 -0.29 4.71
CA GLN A 230 6.70 1.03 4.65
C GLN A 230 6.60 1.65 6.05
N ALA A 231 6.88 2.95 6.17
CA ALA A 231 6.80 3.66 7.43
C ALA A 231 5.35 3.75 7.95
N GLY A 232 5.17 3.62 9.27
CA GLY A 232 3.88 3.76 9.94
C GLY A 232 2.96 2.53 9.87
N THR A 233 3.26 1.55 9.02
CA THR A 233 2.46 0.31 8.89
C THR A 233 2.71 -0.66 10.03
N THR A 234 1.90 -1.71 10.12
CA THR A 234 2.05 -2.73 11.16
C THR A 234 3.29 -3.60 10.96
N GLY A 235 3.86 -3.67 9.74
CA GLY A 235 5.19 -4.27 9.52
C GLY A 235 6.31 -3.54 10.27
N GLN A 236 6.29 -2.21 10.32
CA GLN A 236 7.20 -1.45 11.19
C GLN A 236 6.95 -1.76 12.67
N GLN A 237 5.68 -1.80 13.07
CA GLN A 237 5.27 -2.02 14.45
C GLN A 237 5.59 -3.44 14.92
N PHE A 238 5.54 -4.44 14.04
CA PHE A 238 5.98 -5.79 14.32
C PHE A 238 7.46 -5.84 14.70
N VAL A 239 8.29 -5.05 14.04
CA VAL A 239 9.72 -4.96 14.37
C VAL A 239 9.98 -4.11 15.62
N LYS A 240 9.33 -2.95 15.74
CA LYS A 240 9.60 -2.00 16.84
C LYS A 240 8.84 -2.31 18.13
N GLY A 241 7.81 -3.15 18.05
CA GLY A 241 6.85 -3.42 19.10
C GLY A 241 5.63 -2.48 19.03
N ASN A 242 4.46 -3.03 19.35
CA ASN A 242 3.21 -2.32 19.60
C ASN A 242 2.32 -3.18 20.50
N GLU A 243 2.04 -2.70 21.71
CA GLU A 243 1.20 -3.39 22.70
C GLU A 243 -0.23 -3.59 22.21
N ALA A 244 -0.81 -2.61 21.50
CA ALA A 244 -2.18 -2.66 20.98
C ALA A 244 -2.37 -3.76 19.93
N LEU A 245 -1.29 -4.21 19.29
CA LEU A 245 -1.26 -5.32 18.32
C LEU A 245 -0.68 -6.61 18.90
N GLY A 246 -0.23 -6.61 20.15
CA GLY A 246 0.46 -7.75 20.77
C GLY A 246 1.83 -8.04 20.14
N PHE A 247 2.51 -7.02 19.62
CA PHE A 247 3.85 -7.15 19.06
C PHE A 247 4.91 -6.76 20.09
N ASP A 248 5.73 -7.72 20.52
CA ASP A 248 6.81 -7.49 21.49
C ASP A 248 7.97 -6.68 20.90
N GLY A 249 8.15 -6.75 19.58
CA GLY A 249 9.28 -6.14 18.87
C GLY A 249 10.60 -6.89 19.04
N PHE A 250 11.61 -6.45 18.30
CA PHE A 250 12.93 -7.06 18.23
C PHE A 250 14.02 -6.00 18.42
N LYS A 251 14.70 -6.04 19.57
CA LYS A 251 15.76 -5.08 19.92
C LYS A 251 17.02 -5.21 19.05
N ASN A 252 17.21 -6.36 18.42
CA ASN A 252 18.38 -6.67 17.59
C ASN A 252 18.20 -6.25 16.13
N LEU A 253 16.98 -5.96 15.68
CA LEU A 253 16.70 -5.59 14.29
C LEU A 253 16.81 -4.08 14.08
N ASP A 254 17.43 -3.70 12.96
CA ASP A 254 17.63 -2.32 12.52
C ASP A 254 16.63 -2.00 11.39
N PHE A 255 15.45 -1.49 11.78
CA PHE A 255 14.36 -1.21 10.84
C PHE A 255 14.54 0.13 10.13
N ASN A 256 14.52 0.09 8.81
CA ASN A 256 14.53 1.24 7.92
C ASN A 256 13.13 1.44 7.32
N GLY A 257 12.52 2.61 7.58
CA GLY A 257 11.23 2.97 7.00
C GLY A 257 11.37 3.58 5.62
N TYR A 258 10.42 3.29 4.74
CA TYR A 258 10.33 3.81 3.37
C TYR A 258 8.93 4.33 3.09
N ASP A 259 8.79 5.20 2.10
CA ASP A 259 7.48 5.80 1.75
C ASP A 259 6.52 4.76 1.14
N SER A 260 7.06 3.68 0.55
CA SER A 260 6.27 2.58 0.00
C SER A 260 6.96 1.20 0.12
N PRO A 261 6.19 0.09 0.05
CA PRO A 261 6.76 -1.25 0.03
C PRO A 261 7.70 -1.49 -1.16
N ALA A 262 7.42 -0.89 -2.32
CA ALA A 262 8.26 -1.03 -3.51
C ALA A 262 9.65 -0.40 -3.31
N LEU A 263 9.73 0.76 -2.63
CA LEU A 263 11.00 1.39 -2.28
C LEU A 263 11.80 0.54 -1.27
N ALA A 264 11.10 -0.10 -0.31
CA ALA A 264 11.74 -1.04 0.61
C ALA A 264 12.33 -2.24 -0.14
N VAL A 265 11.60 -2.82 -1.09
CA VAL A 265 12.11 -3.90 -1.96
C VAL A 265 13.33 -3.43 -2.76
N GLN A 266 13.28 -2.25 -3.37
CA GLN A 266 14.41 -1.72 -4.13
C GLN A 266 15.67 -1.57 -3.25
N SER A 267 15.51 -1.01 -2.06
CA SER A 267 16.61 -0.87 -1.10
C SER A 267 17.18 -2.22 -0.65
N MET A 268 16.32 -3.23 -0.50
CA MET A 268 16.75 -4.62 -0.24
C MET A 268 17.56 -5.15 -1.42
N LEU A 269 17.07 -5.02 -2.65
CA LEU A 269 17.77 -5.46 -3.86
C LEU A 269 19.16 -4.80 -3.99
N ASP A 270 19.25 -3.51 -3.67
CA ASP A 270 20.50 -2.74 -3.66
C ASP A 270 21.46 -3.15 -2.51
N GLY A 271 21.00 -3.97 -1.57
CA GLY A 271 21.81 -4.51 -0.47
C GLY A 271 21.93 -3.60 0.75
N ASN A 272 21.09 -2.58 0.85
CA ASN A 272 21.06 -1.69 2.02
C ASN A 272 20.40 -2.36 3.23
N ILE A 273 19.42 -3.23 2.98
CA ILE A 273 18.72 -4.05 3.96
C ILE A 273 18.67 -5.51 3.48
N SER A 274 18.49 -6.45 4.41
CA SER A 274 18.51 -7.90 4.12
C SER A 274 17.13 -8.46 3.81
N PHE A 275 16.08 -7.93 4.43
CA PHE A 275 14.71 -8.38 4.23
C PHE A 275 13.72 -7.25 4.48
N ILE A 276 12.49 -7.40 3.98
CA ILE A 276 11.38 -6.52 4.34
C ILE A 276 10.29 -7.29 5.08
N ILE A 277 9.53 -6.58 5.89
CA ILE A 277 8.28 -7.07 6.50
C ILE A 277 7.13 -6.26 5.92
N VAL A 278 6.14 -6.96 5.39
CA VAL A 278 5.00 -6.37 4.70
C VAL A 278 3.81 -7.33 4.73
N ASP A 279 2.61 -6.81 4.52
CA ASP A 279 1.36 -7.53 4.42
C ASP A 279 1.36 -8.55 3.26
N LYS A 280 0.78 -9.73 3.48
CA LYS A 280 0.86 -10.88 2.56
C LYS A 280 0.33 -10.58 1.15
N ALA A 281 -0.82 -9.93 1.04
CA ALA A 281 -1.40 -9.57 -0.27
C ALA A 281 -0.51 -8.58 -1.06
N VAL A 282 0.14 -7.66 -0.34
CA VAL A 282 1.10 -6.71 -0.91
C VAL A 282 2.38 -7.43 -1.30
N ALA A 283 2.92 -8.32 -0.46
CA ALA A 283 4.06 -9.17 -0.79
C ALA A 283 3.82 -9.97 -2.08
N GLN A 284 2.66 -10.62 -2.21
CA GLN A 284 2.29 -11.38 -3.41
C GLN A 284 2.27 -10.48 -4.66
N THR A 285 1.79 -9.24 -4.52
CA THR A 285 1.75 -8.27 -5.62
C THR A 285 3.15 -7.77 -5.98
N LEU A 286 4.01 -7.53 -4.99
CA LEU A 286 5.42 -7.20 -5.21
C LEU A 286 6.15 -8.33 -5.94
N LEU A 287 5.93 -9.59 -5.56
CA LEU A 287 6.52 -10.76 -6.24
C LEU A 287 6.12 -10.81 -7.72
N LYS A 288 4.82 -10.65 -8.03
CA LYS A 288 4.31 -10.57 -9.42
C LYS A 288 5.02 -9.46 -10.19
N ASN A 289 5.20 -8.29 -9.59
CA ASN A 289 5.76 -7.11 -10.26
C ASN A 289 7.29 -7.10 -10.38
N VAL A 290 8.01 -7.78 -9.50
CA VAL A 290 9.48 -7.69 -9.43
C VAL A 290 10.18 -8.84 -10.14
N ASN A 291 9.59 -10.05 -10.10
CA ASN A 291 10.16 -11.28 -10.67
C ASN A 291 9.98 -11.43 -12.20
N LYS A 292 9.73 -10.32 -12.90
CA LYS A 292 9.69 -10.25 -14.37
C LYS A 292 11.07 -10.46 -15.00
#